data_AF-A0A838GGL3-F1
#
_entry.id   AF-A0A838GGL3-F1
#
_cell.length_a   1.000
_cell.length_b   1.000
_cell.length_c   1.000
_cell.angle_alpha   90.00
_cell.angle_beta   90.00
_cell.angle_gamma   90.00
#
_symmetry.space_group_name_H-M   'P 1'
#
loop_
_entity.id
_entity.type
_entity.pdbx_description
1 polymer ?
#
loop_
_entity_poly.entity_id
_entity_poly.type
_entity_poly.pdbx_seq_one_letter_code
_entity_poly.pdbx_strand_id
1 'polypeptide(L)'
;MTQRGAPPAHQDGTADILYLVDQLEELVGIGKRVPFSGRVMVEEEEFLALIDQLRVAVPNEIKQAQRVIKDRERIIGDVQDEAARIVQAARDRAEAMISQHGIVAEARQRSEELLRAAEEERQRARGE
;
A
#
# COMPACT_ATOMS: atom_id res chain seq x y z
N MET A 1 -25.66 22.51 -2.19
CA MET A 1 -26.18 21.42 -1.35
C MET A 1 -24.98 20.74 -0.70
N THR A 2 -24.58 21.24 0.46
CA THR A 2 -23.38 20.76 1.18
C THR A 2 -23.85 19.74 2.20
N GLN A 3 -23.65 18.45 1.90
CA GLN A 3 -23.90 17.40 2.87
C GLN A 3 -22.76 17.48 3.90
N ARG A 4 -23.06 18.09 5.05
CA ARG A 4 -22.22 18.07 6.25
C ARG A 4 -22.23 16.62 6.75
N GLY A 5 -21.18 15.86 6.44
CA GLY A 5 -20.92 14.59 7.10
C GLY A 5 -20.80 14.85 8.59
N ALA A 6 -21.63 14.16 9.38
CA ALA A 6 -21.55 14.16 10.83
C ALA A 6 -20.12 13.78 11.28
N PRO A 7 -19.61 14.34 12.39
CA PRO A 7 -18.34 13.87 12.95
C PRO A 7 -18.48 12.38 13.30
N PRO A 8 -17.50 11.53 12.93
CA PRO A 8 -17.55 10.11 13.28
C PRO A 8 -17.53 9.96 14.81
N ALA A 9 -18.51 9.25 15.34
CA ALA A 9 -18.52 8.80 16.73
C ALA A 9 -17.35 7.82 16.93
N HIS A 10 -16.49 8.11 17.90
CA HIS A 10 -15.45 7.24 18.49
C HIS A 10 -14.67 6.40 17.47
N GLN A 11 -13.85 7.06 16.66
CA GLN A 11 -12.81 6.41 15.85
C GLN A 11 -11.46 6.73 16.49
N ASP A 12 -11.06 5.95 17.48
CA ASP A 12 -9.66 5.64 17.82
C ASP A 12 -9.68 4.74 19.06
N GLY A 13 -9.75 3.42 18.90
CA GLY A 13 -9.76 2.48 20.02
C GLY A 13 -8.49 2.57 20.89
N THR A 14 -7.40 3.11 20.33
CA THR A 14 -6.21 3.51 21.09
C THR A 14 -6.48 4.68 22.04
N ALA A 15 -7.27 5.68 21.63
CA ALA A 15 -7.70 6.78 22.50
C ALA A 15 -8.63 6.27 23.61
N ASP A 16 -9.45 5.25 23.33
CA ASP A 16 -10.30 4.61 24.34
C ASP A 16 -9.47 3.85 25.39
N ILE A 17 -8.41 3.14 24.99
CA ILE A 17 -7.51 2.47 25.95
C ILE A 17 -6.76 3.50 26.81
N LEU A 18 -6.24 4.56 26.19
CA LEU A 18 -5.54 5.62 26.93
C LEU A 18 -6.48 6.30 27.93
N TYR A 19 -7.71 6.58 27.52
CA TYR A 19 -8.74 7.10 28.41
C TYR A 19 -9.01 6.17 29.60
N LEU A 20 -9.15 4.86 29.37
CA LEU A 20 -9.33 3.88 30.46
C LEU A 20 -8.13 3.81 31.41
N VAL A 21 -6.91 3.99 30.89
CA VAL A 21 -5.69 4.07 31.71
C VAL A 21 -5.68 5.35 32.54
N ASP A 22 -6.03 6.49 31.95
CA ASP A 22 -6.12 7.78 32.65
C ASP A 22 -7.16 7.71 33.79
N GLN A 23 -8.32 7.09 33.54
CA GLN A 23 -9.33 6.87 34.58
C GLN A 23 -8.84 5.98 35.72
N LEU A 24 -8.03 4.94 35.42
CA LEU A 24 -7.40 4.12 36.46
C LEU A 24 -6.36 4.90 37.26
N GLU A 25 -5.57 5.76 36.60
CA GLU A 25 -4.60 6.63 37.26
C GLU A 25 -5.30 7.63 38.19
N GLU A 26 -6.39 8.23 37.72
CA GLU A 26 -7.23 9.13 38.52
C GLU A 26 -7.84 8.42 39.74
N LEU A 27 -8.37 7.21 39.55
CA LEU A 27 -8.94 6.40 40.64
C LEU A 27 -7.90 6.13 41.75
N VAL A 28 -6.67 5.83 41.38
CA VAL A 28 -5.56 5.65 42.32
C VAL A 28 -5.11 6.98 42.91
N GLY A 29 -5.15 8.08 42.16
CA GLY A 29 -4.80 9.42 42.59
C GLY A 29 -5.73 9.99 43.67
N ILE A 30 -7.04 9.74 43.54
CA ILE A 30 -8.08 10.18 44.48
C ILE A 30 -8.21 9.24 45.69
N GLY A 31 -7.75 7.99 45.56
CA GLY A 31 -7.81 6.97 46.60
C GLY A 31 -7.16 7.39 47.91
N LYS A 32 -7.77 6.97 49.03
CA LYS A 32 -7.26 7.31 50.38
C LYS A 32 -5.99 6.53 50.66
N ARG A 33 -4.87 7.24 50.88
CA ARG A 33 -3.61 6.62 51.32
C ARG A 33 -3.75 6.07 52.74
N VAL A 34 -3.32 4.83 52.94
CA VAL A 34 -3.38 4.17 54.24
C VAL A 34 -2.16 4.59 55.08
N PRO A 35 -2.34 5.22 56.27
CA PRO A 35 -1.24 5.71 57.10
C PRO A 35 -0.23 4.62 57.45
N PHE A 36 1.05 5.01 57.55
CA PHE A 36 2.16 4.10 57.85
C PHE A 36 2.31 2.92 56.87
N SER A 37 1.71 3.01 55.68
CA SER A 37 1.85 2.04 54.60
C SER A 37 2.03 2.74 53.24
N GLY A 38 2.61 2.04 52.27
CA GLY A 38 2.68 2.50 50.87
C GLY A 38 1.43 2.17 50.05
N ARG A 39 0.28 1.87 50.69
CA ARG A 39 -0.94 1.39 50.03
C ARG A 39 -1.97 2.49 49.83
N VAL A 40 -2.75 2.35 48.76
CA VAL A 40 -3.89 3.23 48.42
C VAL A 40 -5.17 2.40 48.48
N MET A 41 -6.20 2.94 49.13
CA MET A 41 -7.53 2.36 49.15
C MET A 41 -8.34 2.95 47.99
N VAL A 42 -8.78 2.08 47.09
CA VAL A 42 -9.60 2.40 45.91
C VAL A 42 -10.96 1.73 46.06
N GLU A 43 -11.95 2.21 45.31
CA GLU A 43 -13.24 1.52 45.26
C GLU A 43 -13.15 0.30 44.34
N GLU A 44 -13.52 -0.87 44.89
CA GLU A 44 -13.37 -2.16 44.23
C GLU A 44 -14.25 -2.28 42.99
N GLU A 45 -15.53 -1.87 43.06
CA GLU A 45 -16.45 -1.99 41.93
C GLU A 45 -15.99 -1.14 40.74
N GLU A 46 -15.56 0.09 40.99
CA GLU A 46 -15.07 1.02 39.96
C GLU A 46 -13.75 0.54 39.34
N PHE A 47 -12.82 0.04 40.16
CA PHE A 47 -11.56 -0.52 39.68
C PHE A 47 -11.81 -1.75 38.79
N LEU A 48 -12.63 -2.70 39.24
CA LEU A 48 -12.93 -3.91 38.47
C LEU A 48 -13.66 -3.58 37.16
N ALA A 49 -14.56 -2.59 37.16
CA ALA A 49 -15.25 -2.16 35.94
C ALA A 49 -14.28 -1.59 34.89
N LEU A 50 -13.26 -0.82 35.29
CA LEU A 50 -12.23 -0.32 34.38
C LEU A 50 -11.35 -1.46 33.84
N ILE A 51 -11.00 -2.42 34.70
CA ILE A 51 -10.24 -3.61 34.28
C ILE A 51 -11.01 -4.43 33.25
N ASP A 52 -12.31 -4.67 33.45
CA ASP A 52 -13.13 -5.42 32.50
C ASP A 52 -13.26 -4.72 31.15
N GLN A 53 -13.35 -3.38 31.14
CA GLN A 53 -13.31 -2.61 29.90
C GLN A 53 -11.97 -2.74 29.18
N LEU A 54 -10.84 -2.65 29.88
CA LEU A 54 -9.51 -2.86 29.30
C LEU A 54 -9.33 -4.28 28.75
N ARG A 55 -9.87 -5.29 29.43
CA ARG A 55 -9.83 -6.69 28.97
C ARG A 55 -10.56 -6.90 27.65
N VAL A 56 -11.53 -6.06 27.31
CA VAL A 56 -12.23 -6.08 26.03
C VAL A 56 -11.51 -5.21 25.00
N ALA A 57 -11.12 -3.98 25.38
CA ALA A 57 -10.55 -3.00 24.47
C ALA A 57 -9.15 -3.40 23.96
N VAL A 58 -8.24 -3.80 24.84
CA VAL A 58 -6.84 -4.08 24.49
C VAL A 58 -6.70 -5.22 23.46
N PRO A 59 -7.32 -6.39 23.64
CA PRO A 59 -7.20 -7.46 22.64
C PRO A 59 -7.80 -7.09 21.29
N ASN A 60 -8.87 -6.28 21.27
CA ASN A 60 -9.50 -5.82 20.04
C ASN A 60 -8.60 -4.86 19.27
N GLU A 61 -7.98 -3.90 19.96
CA GLU A 61 -7.06 -2.94 19.36
C GLU A 61 -5.81 -3.63 18.81
N ILE A 62 -5.24 -4.60 19.55
CA ILE A 62 -4.11 -5.41 19.07
C ILE A 62 -4.50 -6.18 17.80
N LYS A 63 -5.68 -6.83 17.77
CA LYS A 63 -6.17 -7.54 16.57
C LYS A 63 -6.41 -6.59 15.40
N GLN A 64 -6.86 -5.37 15.65
CA GLN A 64 -7.04 -4.36 14.61
C GLN A 64 -5.69 -3.91 14.04
N ALA A 65 -4.73 -3.57 14.90
CA ALA A 65 -3.38 -3.21 14.49
C ALA A 65 -2.72 -4.34 13.67
N GLN A 66 -2.83 -5.60 14.12
CA GLN A 66 -2.34 -6.76 13.38
C GLN A 66 -3.01 -6.92 12.00
N ARG A 67 -4.32 -6.68 11.90
CA ARG A 67 -5.03 -6.68 10.61
C ARG A 67 -4.50 -5.60 9.67
N VAL A 68 -4.33 -4.37 10.16
CA VAL A 68 -3.77 -3.27 9.36
C VAL A 68 -2.38 -3.58 8.85
N ILE A 69 -1.52 -4.16 9.69
CA ILE A 69 -0.16 -4.58 9.29
C ILE A 69 -0.23 -5.63 8.19
N LYS A 70 -1.06 -6.67 8.36
CA LYS A 70 -1.24 -7.74 7.38
C LYS A 70 -1.79 -7.21 6.04
N ASP A 71 -2.77 -6.31 6.10
CA ASP A 71 -3.33 -5.69 4.91
C ASP A 71 -2.30 -4.83 4.17
N ARG A 72 -1.48 -4.08 4.91
CA ARG A 72 -0.37 -3.32 4.34
C ARG A 72 0.62 -4.23 3.63
N GLU A 73 1.02 -5.34 4.23
CA GLU A 73 1.92 -6.31 3.61
C GLU A 73 1.34 -6.89 2.32
N ARG A 74 0.05 -7.25 2.34
CA ARG A 74 -0.66 -7.72 1.14
C ARG A 74 -0.68 -6.66 0.03
N ILE A 75 -1.04 -5.42 0.35
CA ILE A 75 -1.08 -4.31 -0.61
C ILE A 75 0.30 -4.10 -1.23
N ILE A 76 1.36 -4.16 -0.44
CA ILE A 76 2.74 -4.01 -0.95
C ILE A 76 3.08 -5.15 -1.92
N GLY A 77 2.71 -6.40 -1.60
CA GLY A 77 2.88 -7.53 -2.50
C GLY A 77 2.13 -7.34 -3.82
N ASP A 78 0.84 -7.01 -3.76
CA ASP A 78 -0.01 -6.78 -4.93
C ASP A 78 0.58 -5.68 -5.85
N VAL A 79 1.09 -4.59 -5.26
CA VAL A 79 1.73 -3.48 -5.98
C VAL A 79 3.05 -3.88 -6.61
N GLN A 80 3.88 -4.68 -5.93
CA GLN A 80 5.15 -5.16 -6.48
C GLN A 80 4.91 -6.07 -7.69
N ASP A 81 3.94 -6.98 -7.60
CA ASP A 81 3.56 -7.86 -8.71
C ASP A 81 3.03 -7.05 -9.90
N GLU A 82 2.18 -6.06 -9.65
CA GLU A 82 1.65 -5.19 -10.71
C GLU A 82 2.75 -4.34 -11.36
N ALA A 83 3.65 -3.78 -10.56
CA ALA A 83 4.80 -3.04 -11.08
C ALA A 83 5.68 -3.94 -11.97
N ALA A 84 5.93 -5.18 -11.55
CA ALA A 84 6.68 -6.15 -12.36
C ALA A 84 5.97 -6.45 -13.70
N ARG A 85 4.65 -6.65 -13.67
CA ARG A 85 3.84 -6.84 -14.89
C ARG A 85 3.91 -5.65 -15.83
N ILE A 86 3.81 -4.43 -15.32
CA ILE A 86 3.89 -3.20 -16.12
C ILE A 86 5.26 -3.08 -16.79
N VAL A 87 6.35 -3.31 -16.02
CA VAL A 87 7.71 -3.24 -16.57
C VAL A 87 7.92 -4.30 -17.65
N GLN A 88 7.44 -5.53 -17.44
CA GLN A 88 7.55 -6.58 -18.44
C GLN A 88 6.77 -6.23 -19.71
N ALA A 89 5.52 -5.79 -19.59
CA ALA A 89 4.73 -5.36 -20.74
C ALA A 89 5.37 -4.19 -21.50
N ALA A 90 6.04 -3.26 -20.81
CA ALA A 90 6.77 -2.18 -21.44
C ALA A 90 7.99 -2.69 -22.23
N ARG A 91 8.73 -3.67 -21.67
CA ARG A 91 9.86 -4.33 -22.36
C ARG A 91 9.40 -5.07 -23.61
N ASP A 92 8.35 -5.88 -23.50
CA ASP A 92 7.80 -6.64 -24.62
C ASP A 92 7.35 -5.72 -25.77
N ARG A 93 6.72 -4.59 -25.43
CA ARG A 93 6.34 -3.56 -26.42
C ARG A 93 7.56 -2.90 -27.06
N ALA A 94 8.59 -2.59 -26.28
CA ALA A 94 9.82 -2.01 -26.81
C ALA A 94 10.51 -2.96 -27.79
N GLU A 95 10.61 -4.25 -27.44
CA GLU A 95 11.17 -5.28 -28.32
C GLU A 95 10.37 -5.43 -29.62
N ALA A 96 9.04 -5.45 -29.53
CA ALA A 96 8.17 -5.50 -30.70
C ALA A 96 8.37 -4.29 -31.64
N MET A 97 8.51 -3.08 -31.09
CA MET A 97 8.77 -1.88 -31.88
C MET A 97 10.15 -1.94 -32.58
N ILE A 98 11.19 -2.38 -31.87
CA ILE A 98 12.54 -2.52 -32.45
C ILE A 98 12.52 -3.56 -33.59
N SER A 99 11.85 -4.70 -33.38
CA SER A 99 11.69 -5.72 -34.41
C SER A 99 11.00 -5.18 -35.66
N GLN A 100 9.89 -4.43 -35.51
CA GLN A 100 9.21 -3.80 -36.63
C GLN A 100 10.10 -2.79 -37.37
N HIS A 101 10.85 -1.96 -36.66
CA HIS A 101 11.79 -1.02 -37.27
C HIS A 101 12.93 -1.74 -38.02
N GLY A 102 13.45 -2.84 -37.47
CA GLY A 102 14.44 -3.68 -38.12
C GLY A 102 13.94 -4.26 -39.44
N ILE A 103 12.72 -4.81 -39.45
CA ILE A 103 12.08 -5.35 -40.67
C ILE A 103 11.91 -4.25 -41.73
N VAL A 104 11.46 -3.06 -41.35
CA VAL A 104 11.29 -1.93 -42.28
C VAL A 104 12.63 -1.46 -42.86
N ALA A 105 13.68 -1.41 -42.04
CA ALA A 105 15.02 -1.04 -42.50
C ALA A 105 15.59 -2.06 -43.50
N GLU A 106 15.47 -3.35 -43.19
CA GLU A 106 15.90 -4.44 -44.09
C GLU A 106 15.13 -4.41 -45.43
N ALA A 107 13.82 -4.21 -45.38
CA ALA A 107 12.98 -4.11 -46.58
C ALA A 107 13.39 -2.93 -47.47
N ARG A 108 13.71 -1.77 -46.88
CA ARG A 108 14.21 -0.60 -47.63
C ARG A 108 15.53 -0.90 -48.31
N GLN A 109 16.49 -1.48 -47.59
CA GLN A 109 17.79 -1.83 -48.15
C GLN A 109 17.65 -2.76 -49.36
N ARG A 110 16.85 -3.84 -49.24
CA ARG A 110 16.59 -4.75 -50.37
C ARG A 110 15.94 -4.04 -51.55
N SER A 111 15.01 -3.12 -51.30
CA SER A 111 14.36 -2.35 -52.37
C SER A 111 15.37 -1.47 -53.12
N GLU A 112 16.29 -0.82 -52.41
CA GLU A 112 17.34 0.01 -53.02
C GLU A 112 18.34 -0.81 -53.84
N GLU A 113 18.68 -2.01 -53.36
CA GLU A 113 19.53 -2.96 -54.10
C GLU A 113 18.85 -3.42 -55.39
N LEU A 114 17.55 -3.74 -55.32
CA LEU A 114 16.76 -4.16 -56.49
C LEU A 114 16.66 -3.04 -57.54
N LEU A 115 16.44 -1.80 -57.10
CA LEU A 115 16.37 -0.64 -58.00
C LEU A 115 17.72 -0.37 -58.69
N ARG A 116 18.84 -0.51 -57.94
CA ARG A 116 20.19 -0.40 -58.52
C ARG A 116 20.43 -1.47 -59.57
N ALA A 117 20.12 -2.73 -59.25
CA ALA A 117 20.27 -3.84 -60.20
C ALA A 117 19.43 -3.62 -61.47
N ALA A 118 18.19 -3.17 -61.33
CA ALA A 118 17.30 -2.89 -62.47
C ALA A 118 17.82 -1.74 -63.34
N GLU A 119 18.36 -0.68 -62.73
CA GLU A 119 18.94 0.44 -63.47
C GLU A 119 20.21 0.01 -64.22
N GLU A 120 21.08 -0.77 -63.59
CA GLU A 120 22.28 -1.32 -64.24
C GLU A 120 21.93 -2.23 -65.42
N GLU A 121 20.92 -3.08 -65.29
CA GLU A 121 20.44 -3.95 -66.36
C GLU A 121 19.84 -3.15 -67.52
N ARG A 122 19.06 -2.11 -67.22
CA ARG A 122 18.53 -1.18 -68.22
C ARG A 122 19.64 -0.46 -68.99
N GLN A 123 20.70 -0.04 -68.31
CA GLN A 123 21.85 0.62 -68.96
C GLN A 123 22.61 -0.36 -69.84
N ARG A 124 22.81 -1.61 -69.41
CA ARG A 124 23.39 -2.66 -70.25
C ARG A 124 22.58 -2.91 -71.52
N ALA A 125 21.26 -3.04 -71.40
CA ALA A 125 20.38 -3.27 -72.55
C ALA A 125 20.28 -2.08 -73.54
N ARG A 126 20.66 -0.86 -73.13
CA ARG A 126 20.73 0.32 -74.02
C ARG A 126 22.08 0.49 -74.72
N GLY A 127 23.13 -0.19 -74.22
CA GLY A 127 24.48 -0.11 -74.75
C GLY A 127 24.80 -1.15 -75.84
N GLU A 128 23.89 -2.10 -76.07
CA GLU A 128 23.88 -3.05 -77.20
C GLU A 128 23.04 -2.50 -78.36
#